data_AF-A0A812VXY3-F1
#
_entry.id   AF-A0A812VXY3-F1
#
_cell.length_a   1.000
_cell.length_b   1.000
_cell.length_c   1.000
_cell.angle_alpha   90.00
_cell.angle_beta   90.00
_cell.angle_gamma   90.00
#
_symmetry.space_group_name_H-M   'P 1'
#
loop_
_entity.id
_entity.type
_entity.pdbx_description
1 polymer ?
#
loop_
_entity_poly.entity_id
_entity_poly.type
_entity_poly.pdbx_seq_one_letter_code
_entity_poly.pdbx_strand_id
1 'polypeptide(L)'
;MALPSVEQLSAAGDDVFASLAALGLAEAVFFAVFAALCGPAPPSLQLFGLLSGDAVRRALKQTQASTEDQRRLALLWRSARLRQGLPDEDLGVPSAPKVADDGRFLAGPLVVAPSSKKEERPIRRRAAELLQALEGDKPLIVKGASYTHGLSSLQAASAGGADLAVEIPLSRWDHSEYFDPEGSMGLGIYARHGAFTELPGPVDPVYFKLGEEKAAELDPTQRACLQEAARAVKSAGLGRQALQNSPTAVYVGSMNFDYSMTAAGVRDRGNMPWAASGVSQALGLRGAAVFLDTGCSSSLVAADLAASAVGRRRAALALALGVNYMLSPLMFFARSSINLLSRTGRSAPFGTSADGYLVGEGCGAVVLARGQFGLARWRASQVMEDGRSAQLTAPSGCEPRGTPFFFSF
;
A
#
# COMPACT_ATOMS: atom_id res chain seq x y z
N MET A 1 -4.07 35.27 28.12
CA MET A 1 -3.69 36.42 27.28
C MET A 1 -4.38 36.22 25.93
N ALA A 2 -5.18 37.18 25.47
CA ALA A 2 -5.82 37.07 24.16
C ALA A 2 -4.76 37.17 23.06
N LEU A 3 -4.85 36.32 22.04
CA LEU A 3 -3.94 36.35 20.90
C LEU A 3 -4.20 37.62 20.06
N PRO A 4 -3.14 38.24 19.50
CA PRO A 4 -3.27 39.46 18.72
C PRO A 4 -4.06 39.22 17.41
N SER A 5 -4.79 40.25 16.96
CA SER A 5 -5.59 40.18 15.74
C SER A 5 -4.73 40.33 14.48
N VAL A 6 -5.27 39.88 13.35
CA VAL A 6 -4.57 39.86 12.04
C VAL A 6 -4.14 41.26 11.57
N GLU A 7 -4.91 42.30 11.92
CA GLU A 7 -4.55 43.70 11.63
C GLU A 7 -3.38 44.22 12.49
N GLN A 8 -3.19 43.67 13.69
CA GLN A 8 -2.04 44.00 14.55
C GLN A 8 -0.75 43.35 14.04
N LEU A 9 -0.85 42.21 13.36
CA LEU A 9 0.28 41.53 12.71
C LEU A 9 0.67 42.19 11.38
N SER A 10 -0.25 42.88 10.69
CA SER A 10 0.04 43.52 9.40
C SER A 10 0.65 44.92 9.51
N ALA A 11 0.63 45.55 10.69
CA ALA A 11 1.17 46.90 10.90
C ALA A 11 2.65 46.92 11.35
N ALA A 12 3.24 45.77 11.67
CA ALA A 12 4.65 45.66 12.06
C ALA A 12 5.53 45.56 10.80
N GLY A 13 6.19 46.68 10.45
CA GLY A 13 7.05 46.80 9.28
C GLY A 13 8.34 45.96 9.32
N ASP A 14 9.12 46.09 8.24
CA ASP A 14 10.12 45.18 7.65
C ASP A 14 11.33 44.68 8.48
N ASP A 15 11.26 44.58 9.80
CA ASP A 15 12.24 43.81 10.57
C ASP A 15 11.59 42.98 11.70
N VAL A 16 11.52 41.67 11.42
CA VAL A 16 10.92 40.64 12.28
C VAL A 16 11.66 40.53 13.61
N PHE A 17 12.98 40.78 13.65
CA PHE A 17 13.77 40.59 14.88
C PHE A 17 13.66 41.77 15.84
N ALA A 18 13.51 43.01 15.34
CA ALA A 18 13.22 44.18 16.17
C ALA A 18 11.80 44.16 16.74
N SER A 19 10.84 43.65 15.97
CA SER A 19 9.45 43.49 16.38
C SER A 19 9.27 42.45 17.49
N LEU A 20 10.09 41.39 17.49
CA LEU A 20 10.09 40.35 18.52
C LEU A 20 10.68 40.84 19.86
N ALA A 21 11.62 41.77 19.84
CA ALA A 21 12.19 42.39 21.04
C ALA A 21 11.22 43.39 21.70
N ALA A 22 10.45 44.15 20.92
CA ALA A 22 9.43 45.08 21.42
C ALA A 22 8.24 44.37 22.09
N LEU A 23 8.02 43.09 21.77
CA LEU A 23 6.95 42.25 22.34
C LEU A 23 7.38 41.47 23.60
N GLY A 24 8.60 41.67 24.10
CA GLY A 24 9.05 41.13 25.38
C GLY A 24 9.21 39.61 25.45
N LEU A 25 9.34 38.92 24.31
CA LEU A 25 9.44 37.45 24.26
C LEU A 25 10.91 37.00 24.32
N ALA A 26 11.51 37.08 25.50
CA ALA A 26 12.81 36.48 25.82
C ALA A 26 12.63 35.04 26.32
N GLU A 27 13.47 34.09 25.85
CA GLU A 27 13.73 32.70 26.31
C GLU A 27 12.53 31.74 26.54
N ALA A 28 11.35 32.21 26.89
CA ALA A 28 10.15 31.44 27.21
C ALA A 28 9.53 30.75 25.98
N VAL A 29 9.74 31.26 24.77
CA VAL A 29 9.29 30.60 23.51
C VAL A 29 10.14 29.37 23.20
N PHE A 30 11.44 29.43 23.50
CA PHE A 30 12.33 28.26 23.41
C PHE A 30 11.95 27.20 24.46
N PHE A 31 11.57 27.62 25.68
CA PHE A 31 11.08 26.72 26.73
C PHE A 31 9.65 26.20 26.50
N ALA A 32 8.78 26.92 25.79
CA ALA A 32 7.48 26.40 25.35
C ALA A 32 7.64 25.32 24.27
N VAL A 33 8.65 25.46 23.40
CA VAL A 33 9.07 24.42 22.45
C VAL A 33 9.76 23.24 23.16
N PHE A 34 10.47 23.48 24.28
CA PHE A 34 11.12 22.44 25.10
C PHE A 34 10.18 21.72 26.09
N ALA A 35 9.14 22.37 26.62
CA ALA A 35 8.15 21.76 27.53
C ALA A 35 7.02 21.03 26.79
N ALA A 36 6.87 21.26 25.48
CA ALA A 36 6.11 20.40 24.57
C ALA A 36 6.72 18.98 24.41
N LEU A 37 7.91 18.73 25.00
CA LEU A 37 8.59 17.43 25.06
C LEU A 37 8.12 16.50 26.21
N CYS A 38 7.06 16.84 26.98
CA CYS A 38 6.54 15.98 28.06
C CYS A 38 4.99 15.88 28.07
N GLY A 39 4.41 14.93 27.34
CA GLY A 39 2.96 14.60 27.35
C GLY A 39 2.24 14.82 26.00
N PRO A 40 1.04 14.23 25.81
CA PRO A 40 0.61 13.58 24.57
C PRO A 40 0.47 14.53 23.37
N ALA A 41 0.73 14.03 22.16
CA ALA A 41 1.28 14.84 21.07
C ALA A 41 0.40 15.99 20.54
N PRO A 42 1.02 17.08 20.04
CA PRO A 42 0.40 18.40 19.98
C PRO A 42 -0.07 18.81 18.57
N PRO A 43 -0.81 19.93 18.43
CA PRO A 43 -1.11 20.63 17.17
C PRO A 43 0.11 20.98 16.27
N SER A 44 1.33 20.67 16.70
CA SER A 44 2.61 21.03 16.07
C SER A 44 2.94 20.23 14.80
N LEU A 45 2.50 18.98 14.67
CA LEU A 45 2.69 18.21 13.42
C LEU A 45 1.80 18.73 12.28
N GLN A 46 0.61 19.25 12.62
CA GLN A 46 -0.23 19.96 11.65
C GLN A 46 0.47 21.24 11.17
N LEU A 47 1.04 22.02 12.10
CA LEU A 47 1.80 23.23 11.74
C LEU A 47 3.07 22.92 10.94
N PHE A 48 3.73 21.78 11.20
CA PHE A 48 4.95 21.38 10.50
C PHE A 48 4.73 21.14 9.00
N GLY A 49 3.60 20.51 8.62
CA GLY A 49 3.25 20.33 7.21
C GLY A 49 2.95 21.65 6.46
N LEU A 50 2.50 22.69 7.17
CA LEU A 50 2.24 24.00 6.58
C LEU A 50 3.52 24.79 6.23
N LEU A 51 4.69 24.38 6.74
CA LEU A 51 5.95 25.01 6.39
C LEU A 51 6.28 24.76 4.91
N SER A 52 6.73 25.80 4.20
CA SER A 52 7.22 25.65 2.82
C SER A 52 8.55 24.88 2.78
N GLY A 53 8.84 24.21 1.67
CA GLY A 53 10.10 23.49 1.52
C GLY A 53 11.32 24.39 1.71
N ASP A 54 11.23 25.68 1.34
CA ASP A 54 12.32 26.65 1.56
C ASP A 54 12.56 27.01 3.03
N ALA A 55 11.53 27.00 3.86
CA ALA A 55 11.67 27.21 5.30
C ALA A 55 12.39 26.03 5.95
N VAL A 56 12.00 24.81 5.57
CA VAL A 56 12.62 23.57 6.06
C VAL A 56 14.05 23.43 5.56
N ARG A 57 14.32 23.70 4.26
CA ARG A 57 15.68 23.72 3.69
C ARG A 57 16.61 24.69 4.43
N ARG A 58 16.12 25.89 4.80
CA ARG A 58 16.89 26.87 5.58
C ARG A 58 17.15 26.37 7.00
N ALA A 59 16.16 25.79 7.66
CA ALA A 59 16.31 25.22 9.01
C ALA A 59 17.32 24.06 9.03
N LEU A 60 17.30 23.16 8.03
CA LEU A 60 18.25 22.05 7.91
C LEU A 60 19.69 22.54 7.68
N LYS A 61 19.88 23.62 6.90
CA LYS A 61 21.20 24.23 6.68
C LYS A 61 21.75 24.93 7.92
N GLN A 62 20.88 25.55 8.72
CA GLN A 62 21.27 26.29 9.92
C GLN A 62 21.58 25.41 11.12
N THR A 63 20.92 24.25 11.24
CA THR A 63 21.06 23.35 12.39
C THR A 63 22.26 22.40 12.31
N GLN A 64 22.99 22.37 11.18
CA GLN A 64 24.11 21.45 10.94
C GLN A 64 23.76 19.97 11.28
N ALA A 65 22.50 19.59 11.10
CA ALA A 65 22.01 18.26 11.42
C ALA A 65 22.71 17.18 10.57
N SER A 66 22.89 15.98 11.13
CA SER A 66 23.48 14.85 10.41
C SER A 66 22.65 14.48 9.17
N THR A 67 23.27 13.87 8.15
CA THR A 67 22.54 13.46 6.93
C THR A 67 21.36 12.53 7.23
N GLU A 68 21.45 11.71 8.30
CA GLU A 68 20.37 10.82 8.72
C GLU A 68 19.22 11.56 9.40
N ASP A 69 19.53 12.56 10.23
CA ASP A 69 18.50 13.40 10.86
C ASP A 69 17.80 14.30 9.84
N GLN A 70 18.53 14.79 8.84
CA GLN A 70 17.95 15.50 7.70
C GLN A 70 16.94 14.63 6.94
N ARG A 71 17.23 13.33 6.76
CA ARG A 71 16.29 12.39 6.11
C ARG A 71 15.04 12.15 6.95
N ARG A 72 15.21 11.96 8.26
CA ARG A 72 14.09 11.76 9.20
C ARG A 72 13.18 12.98 9.24
N LEU A 73 13.75 14.19 9.31
CA LEU A 73 13.00 15.44 9.27
C LEU A 73 12.28 15.66 7.94
N ALA A 74 12.91 15.32 6.82
CA ALA A 74 12.29 15.38 5.50
C ALA A 74 11.10 14.42 5.38
N LEU A 75 11.24 13.19 5.89
CA LEU A 75 10.16 12.19 5.92
C LEU A 75 9.01 12.61 6.82
N LEU A 76 9.29 13.17 8.01
CA LEU A 76 8.27 13.69 8.93
C LEU A 76 7.51 14.87 8.32
N TRP A 77 8.20 15.79 7.67
CA TRP A 77 7.60 16.95 7.00
C TRP A 77 6.70 16.53 5.84
N ARG A 78 7.19 15.63 4.98
CA ARG A 78 6.44 15.05 3.86
C ARG A 78 5.21 14.29 4.34
N SER A 79 5.35 13.50 5.40
CA SER A 79 4.24 12.75 6.00
C SER A 79 3.17 13.69 6.58
N ALA A 80 3.58 14.79 7.24
CA ALA A 80 2.67 15.81 7.76
C ALA A 80 1.91 16.55 6.64
N ARG A 81 2.57 16.84 5.51
CA ARG A 81 1.95 17.45 4.33
C ARG A 81 0.95 16.54 3.64
N LEU A 82 1.31 15.27 3.48
CA LEU A 82 0.43 14.26 2.90
C LEU A 82 -0.86 14.11 3.72
N ARG A 83 -0.77 14.12 5.05
CA ARG A 83 -1.96 14.09 5.93
C ARG A 83 -2.88 15.31 5.77
N GLN A 84 -2.34 16.44 5.30
CA GLN A 84 -3.07 17.69 5.09
C GLN A 84 -3.48 17.93 3.63
N GLY A 85 -3.15 17.00 2.72
CA GLY A 85 -3.43 17.15 1.30
C GLY A 85 -2.60 18.23 0.61
N LEU A 86 -1.41 18.54 1.14
CA LEU A 86 -0.46 19.46 0.52
C LEU A 86 0.51 18.72 -0.40
N PRO A 87 0.92 19.33 -1.53
CA PRO A 87 1.86 18.72 -2.47
C PRO A 87 3.22 18.54 -1.80
N ASP A 88 3.90 17.46 -2.19
CA ASP A 88 5.27 17.20 -1.78
C ASP A 88 6.26 18.13 -2.49
N GLU A 89 7.37 18.47 -1.83
CA GLU A 89 8.43 19.30 -2.40
C GLU A 89 9.80 18.69 -2.10
N ASP A 90 10.71 18.75 -3.08
CA ASP A 90 12.06 18.19 -2.90
C ASP A 90 12.92 19.08 -1.98
N LEU A 91 13.27 18.55 -0.81
CA LEU A 91 14.11 19.25 0.17
C LEU A 91 15.63 19.17 -0.14
N GLY A 92 16.03 18.44 -1.19
CA GLY A 92 17.44 18.29 -1.58
C GLY A 92 18.26 17.47 -0.58
N VAL A 93 17.61 16.66 0.26
CA VAL A 93 18.26 15.77 1.23
C VAL A 93 18.70 14.49 0.51
N PRO A 94 19.95 14.05 0.63
CA PRO A 94 20.43 12.82 0.00
C PRO A 94 19.56 11.63 0.42
N SER A 95 19.02 10.88 -0.54
CA SER A 95 18.28 9.65 -0.25
C SER A 95 19.15 8.62 0.50
N ALA A 96 18.53 7.71 1.24
CA ALA A 96 19.25 6.62 1.92
C ALA A 96 20.21 5.92 0.94
N PRO A 97 21.41 5.48 1.38
CA PRO A 97 22.26 4.66 0.53
C PRO A 97 21.42 3.48 0.06
N LYS A 98 21.29 3.33 -1.27
CA LYS A 98 20.62 2.18 -1.86
C LYS A 98 21.32 0.95 -1.29
N VAL A 99 20.58 0.10 -0.56
CA VAL A 99 20.96 -1.32 -0.45
C VAL A 99 21.27 -1.74 -1.87
N ALA A 100 22.44 -2.35 -2.11
CA ALA A 100 22.97 -2.65 -3.44
C ALA A 100 21.88 -3.31 -4.30
N ASP A 101 21.15 -2.44 -4.99
CA ASP A 101 20.14 -2.75 -5.97
C ASP A 101 20.94 -2.79 -7.25
N ASP A 102 21.24 -4.01 -7.65
CA ASP A 102 21.87 -4.33 -8.91
C ASP A 102 21.02 -3.88 -10.11
N GLY A 103 19.90 -3.16 -9.92
CA GLY A 103 19.63 -1.85 -10.55
C GLY A 103 19.43 -1.86 -12.08
N ARG A 104 19.61 -3.02 -12.71
CA ARG A 104 19.48 -3.27 -14.14
C ARG A 104 18.05 -3.63 -14.51
N PHE A 105 17.13 -3.77 -13.55
CA PHE A 105 15.80 -4.31 -13.84
C PHE A 105 14.71 -3.26 -14.15
N LEU A 106 14.91 -1.96 -13.86
CA LEU A 106 13.97 -0.90 -14.23
C LEU A 106 14.58 0.46 -14.64
N ALA A 107 15.90 0.59 -14.77
CA ALA A 107 16.55 1.87 -15.11
C ALA A 107 16.80 2.10 -16.61
N GLY A 108 16.05 1.44 -17.49
CA GLY A 108 16.03 1.77 -18.92
C GLY A 108 14.80 2.62 -19.23
N PRO A 109 14.87 3.68 -20.06
CA PRO A 109 13.67 4.29 -20.59
C PRO A 109 12.83 3.19 -21.25
N LEU A 110 11.59 3.01 -20.80
CA LEU A 110 10.61 2.20 -21.53
C LEU A 110 10.33 2.96 -22.82
N VAL A 111 11.14 2.69 -23.84
CA VAL A 111 10.99 3.26 -25.17
C VAL A 111 9.61 2.85 -25.68
N VAL A 112 8.70 3.83 -25.75
CA VAL A 112 7.46 3.70 -26.51
C VAL A 112 7.87 3.68 -27.97
N ALA A 113 8.04 2.49 -28.53
CA ALA A 113 8.28 2.35 -29.96
C ALA A 113 7.03 2.83 -30.72
N PRO A 114 7.17 3.65 -31.77
CA PRO A 114 6.05 3.98 -32.64
C PRO A 114 5.55 2.72 -33.34
N SER A 115 4.24 2.46 -33.25
CA SER A 115 3.62 1.25 -33.78
C SER A 115 3.77 1.18 -35.31
N SER A 116 4.68 0.34 -35.78
CA SER A 116 4.84 0.03 -37.20
C SER A 116 3.93 -1.13 -37.62
N LYS A 117 3.51 -1.18 -38.88
CA LYS A 117 2.75 -2.33 -39.47
C LYS A 117 3.47 -3.69 -39.28
N LYS A 118 4.75 -3.69 -38.94
CA LYS A 118 5.57 -4.88 -38.64
C LYS A 118 5.30 -5.44 -37.22
N GLU A 119 4.87 -4.60 -36.26
CA GLU A 119 4.50 -5.00 -34.89
C GLU A 119 3.05 -5.49 -34.75
N GLU A 120 2.16 -5.13 -35.68
CA GLU A 120 0.76 -5.61 -35.67
C GLU A 120 0.65 -7.13 -35.88
N ARG A 121 1.56 -7.73 -36.65
CA ARG A 121 1.58 -9.18 -36.92
C ARG A 121 1.82 -10.03 -35.66
N PRO A 122 2.83 -9.76 -34.80
CA PRO A 122 3.01 -10.48 -33.54
C PRO A 122 1.89 -10.21 -32.52
N ILE A 123 1.28 -9.02 -32.51
CA ILE A 123 0.13 -8.70 -31.65
C ILE A 123 -1.09 -9.56 -32.03
N ARG A 124 -1.42 -9.64 -33.33
CA ARG A 124 -2.52 -10.48 -33.82
C ARG A 124 -2.28 -11.97 -33.54
N ARG A 125 -1.04 -12.44 -33.67
CA ARG A 125 -0.66 -13.82 -33.33
C ARG A 125 -0.88 -14.12 -31.85
N ARG A 126 -0.48 -13.22 -30.94
CA ARG A 126 -0.69 -13.40 -29.49
C ARG A 126 -2.15 -13.30 -29.08
N ALA A 127 -2.93 -12.41 -29.70
CA ALA A 127 -4.38 -12.39 -29.50
C ALA A 127 -5.02 -13.72 -29.95
N ALA A 128 -4.56 -14.28 -31.07
CA ALA A 128 -4.99 -15.62 -31.52
C ALA A 128 -4.55 -16.73 -30.56
N GLU A 129 -3.36 -16.66 -29.97
CA GLU A 129 -2.90 -17.61 -28.93
C GLU A 129 -3.75 -17.52 -27.65
N LEU A 130 -4.19 -16.32 -27.26
CA LEU A 130 -5.13 -16.12 -26.15
C LEU A 130 -6.51 -16.69 -26.44
N LEU A 131 -6.99 -16.51 -27.68
CA LEU A 131 -8.25 -17.11 -28.13
C LEU A 131 -8.12 -18.65 -28.21
N GLN A 132 -7.00 -19.19 -28.68
CA GLN A 132 -6.74 -20.64 -28.64
C GLN A 132 -6.66 -21.20 -27.22
N ALA A 133 -6.27 -20.40 -26.22
CA ALA A 133 -6.33 -20.81 -24.82
C ALA A 133 -7.77 -21.06 -24.34
N LEU A 134 -8.77 -20.42 -24.98
CA LEU A 134 -10.19 -20.71 -24.77
C LEU A 134 -10.64 -22.01 -25.43
N GLU A 135 -9.89 -22.60 -26.35
CA GLU A 135 -10.33 -23.78 -27.12
C GLU A 135 -9.73 -25.09 -26.61
N GLY A 136 -8.49 -25.08 -26.09
CA GLY A 136 -7.81 -26.32 -25.64
C GLY A 136 -8.20 -26.81 -24.24
N ASP A 137 -8.17 -28.12 -24.00
CA ASP A 137 -8.28 -28.74 -22.66
C ASP A 137 -6.94 -28.73 -21.90
N LYS A 138 -6.34 -27.54 -21.79
CA LYS A 138 -5.08 -27.34 -21.06
C LYS A 138 -5.36 -27.11 -19.58
N PRO A 139 -4.47 -27.54 -18.66
CA PRO A 139 -4.67 -27.32 -17.24
C PRO A 139 -4.60 -25.83 -16.90
N LEU A 140 -5.24 -25.45 -15.79
CA LEU A 140 -5.13 -24.12 -15.23
C LEU A 140 -3.78 -23.95 -14.52
N ILE A 141 -3.09 -22.84 -14.79
CA ILE A 141 -1.76 -22.54 -14.31
C ILE A 141 -1.66 -21.11 -13.82
N VAL A 142 -0.73 -20.86 -12.89
CA VAL A 142 -0.20 -19.54 -12.57
C VAL A 142 0.91 -19.25 -13.59
N LYS A 143 0.63 -18.37 -14.56
CA LYS A 143 1.55 -18.07 -15.67
C LYS A 143 2.61 -17.03 -15.29
N GLY A 144 2.27 -16.09 -14.41
CA GLY A 144 3.17 -15.07 -13.92
C GLY A 144 2.72 -14.58 -12.55
N ALA A 145 3.64 -13.96 -11.82
CA ALA A 145 3.37 -13.44 -10.49
C ALA A 145 4.26 -12.24 -10.19
N SER A 146 3.83 -11.42 -9.24
CA SER A 146 4.64 -10.37 -8.65
C SER A 146 4.23 -10.12 -7.21
N TYR A 147 5.11 -9.43 -6.47
CA TYR A 147 4.90 -9.05 -5.09
C TYR A 147 5.70 -7.78 -4.82
N THR A 148 5.23 -6.94 -3.91
CA THR A 148 5.97 -5.76 -3.42
C THR A 148 7.38 -6.16 -2.98
N HIS A 149 8.39 -5.39 -3.38
CA HIS A 149 9.81 -5.72 -3.20
C HIS A 149 10.34 -6.96 -3.96
N GLY A 150 9.50 -7.64 -4.74
CA GLY A 150 9.87 -8.74 -5.62
C GLY A 150 9.80 -10.12 -4.97
N LEU A 151 9.53 -11.14 -5.79
CA LEU A 151 9.40 -12.53 -5.33
C LEU A 151 10.72 -13.09 -4.75
N SER A 152 11.88 -12.68 -5.28
CA SER A 152 13.18 -13.11 -4.77
C SER A 152 13.43 -12.64 -3.34
N SER A 153 13.04 -11.40 -3.02
CA SER A 153 13.14 -10.85 -1.67
C SER A 153 12.24 -11.60 -0.69
N LEU A 154 11.02 -11.90 -1.10
CA LEU A 154 10.09 -12.73 -0.32
C LEU A 154 10.64 -14.14 -0.08
N GLN A 155 11.21 -14.77 -1.11
CA GLN A 155 11.84 -16.08 -1.01
C GLN A 155 13.06 -16.07 -0.10
N ALA A 156 13.91 -15.05 -0.19
CA ALA A 156 15.08 -14.91 0.67
C ALA A 156 14.69 -14.71 2.14
N ALA A 157 13.71 -13.84 2.41
CA ALA A 157 13.19 -13.62 3.77
C ALA A 157 12.58 -14.91 4.35
N SER A 158 11.78 -15.63 3.55
CA SER A 158 11.17 -16.89 3.99
C SER A 158 12.22 -17.99 4.23
N ALA A 159 13.17 -18.17 3.31
CA ALA A 159 14.23 -19.18 3.45
C ALA A 159 15.18 -18.88 4.61
N GLY A 160 15.40 -17.59 4.91
CA GLY A 160 16.21 -17.15 6.04
C GLY A 160 15.49 -17.16 7.39
N GLY A 161 14.18 -17.41 7.43
CA GLY A 161 13.39 -17.30 8.66
C GLY A 161 13.40 -15.88 9.25
N ALA A 162 13.45 -14.86 8.39
CA ALA A 162 13.60 -13.48 8.82
C ALA A 162 12.34 -12.97 9.55
N ASP A 163 12.56 -12.40 10.73
CA ASP A 163 11.53 -11.64 11.45
C ASP A 163 11.50 -10.20 10.92
N LEU A 164 10.45 -9.87 10.16
CA LEU A 164 10.27 -8.56 9.51
C LEU A 164 9.44 -7.57 10.33
N ALA A 165 9.10 -7.93 11.56
CA ALA A 165 8.18 -7.15 12.34
C ALA A 165 8.92 -6.02 13.07
N VAL A 166 8.41 -4.81 12.90
CA VAL A 166 9.00 -3.58 13.39
C VAL A 166 7.96 -2.83 14.21
N GLU A 167 8.41 -1.89 15.03
CA GLU A 167 7.52 -0.93 15.65
C GLU A 167 6.87 -0.04 14.58
N ILE A 168 5.65 0.43 14.82
CA ILE A 168 4.93 1.30 13.89
C ILE A 168 5.81 2.52 13.54
N PRO A 169 6.18 2.71 12.27
CA PRO A 169 7.04 3.81 11.89
C PRO A 169 6.34 5.17 12.07
N LEU A 170 7.07 6.18 12.55
CA LEU A 170 6.56 7.56 12.65
C LEU A 170 6.09 8.15 11.31
N SER A 171 6.62 7.64 10.19
CA SER A 171 6.15 7.99 8.84
C SER A 171 4.70 7.57 8.59
N ARG A 172 4.15 6.63 9.38
CA ARG A 172 2.74 6.24 9.33
C ARG A 172 1.90 7.09 10.27
N TRP A 173 2.12 6.92 11.57
CA TRP A 173 1.54 7.75 12.62
C TRP A 173 2.41 7.65 13.88
N ASP A 174 2.23 8.61 14.79
CA ASP A 174 2.82 8.49 16.12
C ASP A 174 1.94 7.54 16.94
N HIS A 175 2.42 6.33 17.17
CA HIS A 175 1.64 5.33 17.90
C HIS A 175 1.61 5.60 19.41
N SER A 176 2.52 6.42 19.94
CA SER A 176 2.57 6.76 21.37
C SER A 176 1.33 7.54 21.84
N GLU A 177 0.67 8.24 20.91
CA GLU A 177 -0.61 8.93 21.14
C GLU A 177 -1.75 7.98 21.51
N TYR A 178 -1.65 6.71 21.09
CA TYR A 178 -2.74 5.74 21.18
C TYR A 178 -2.37 4.48 21.97
N PHE A 179 -1.09 4.33 22.32
CA PHE A 179 -0.57 3.11 22.95
C PHE A 179 -1.04 3.00 24.40
N ASP A 180 -1.80 1.95 24.69
CA ASP A 180 -2.44 1.71 25.99
C ASP A 180 -2.51 0.21 26.28
N PRO A 181 -1.39 -0.40 26.71
CA PRO A 181 -1.32 -1.85 26.96
C PRO A 181 -2.20 -2.32 28.12
N GLU A 182 -2.51 -1.42 29.06
CA GLU A 182 -3.30 -1.68 30.27
C GLU A 182 -4.81 -1.36 30.10
N GLY A 183 -5.21 -0.76 28.97
CA GLY A 183 -6.62 -0.44 28.70
C GLY A 183 -7.18 0.75 29.49
N SER A 184 -6.30 1.62 30.00
CA SER A 184 -6.65 2.78 30.83
C SER A 184 -7.40 3.89 30.08
N MET A 185 -7.30 3.95 28.75
CA MET A 185 -7.89 4.99 27.89
C MET A 185 -9.28 4.61 27.36
N GLY A 186 -9.79 3.40 27.65
CA GLY A 186 -11.09 2.88 27.20
C GLY A 186 -11.15 2.50 25.71
N LEU A 187 -10.57 3.32 24.83
CA LEU A 187 -10.37 3.06 23.40
C LEU A 187 -8.90 3.26 23.02
N GLY A 188 -8.02 2.46 23.61
CA GLY A 188 -6.58 2.48 23.33
C GLY A 188 -6.12 1.29 22.46
N ILE A 189 -4.88 1.37 21.96
CA ILE A 189 -4.23 0.32 21.17
C ILE A 189 -3.17 -0.34 22.04
N TYR A 190 -3.29 -1.64 22.33
CA TYR A 190 -2.28 -2.36 23.12
C TYR A 190 -1.11 -2.91 22.27
N ALA A 191 -1.20 -2.86 20.95
CA ALA A 191 -0.21 -3.42 20.02
C ALA A 191 0.53 -2.31 19.25
N ARG A 192 1.86 -2.38 19.22
CA ARG A 192 2.71 -1.36 18.55
C ARG A 192 3.62 -1.88 17.44
N HIS A 193 3.46 -3.15 17.06
CA HIS A 193 4.27 -3.78 16.02
C HIS A 193 3.44 -4.12 14.78
N GLY A 194 4.09 -4.10 13.64
CA GLY A 194 3.56 -4.52 12.34
C GLY A 194 4.70 -4.86 11.38
N ALA A 195 4.39 -5.53 10.27
CA ALA A 195 5.31 -5.65 9.13
C ALA A 195 4.97 -4.57 8.10
N PHE A 196 5.80 -3.54 8.02
CA PHE A 196 5.57 -2.39 7.14
C PHE A 196 6.46 -2.47 5.91
N THR A 197 5.90 -2.08 4.77
CA THR A 197 6.68 -1.87 3.55
C THR A 197 6.87 -0.38 3.31
N GLU A 198 7.74 0.00 2.37
CA GLU A 198 7.66 1.36 1.83
C GLU A 198 6.31 1.54 1.12
N LEU A 199 5.75 2.76 1.20
CA LEU A 199 4.54 3.07 0.45
C LEU A 199 4.86 3.07 -1.06
N PRO A 200 3.93 2.60 -1.91
CA PRO A 200 4.13 2.59 -3.34
C PRO A 200 4.27 4.03 -3.85
N GLY A 201 5.40 4.26 -4.51
CA GLY A 201 5.73 5.55 -5.13
C GLY A 201 4.82 5.89 -6.31
N PRO A 202 5.07 7.05 -6.96
CA PRO A 202 4.32 7.48 -8.13
C PRO A 202 4.29 6.43 -9.24
N VAL A 203 3.16 6.35 -9.95
CA VAL A 203 3.03 5.52 -11.15
C VAL A 203 3.45 6.31 -12.38
N ASP A 204 3.96 5.63 -13.40
CA ASP A 204 4.28 6.25 -14.69
C ASP A 204 2.96 6.63 -15.43
N PRO A 205 2.63 7.93 -15.55
CA PRO A 205 1.37 8.36 -16.15
C PRO A 205 1.30 8.00 -17.63
N VAL A 206 2.42 8.00 -18.34
CA VAL A 206 2.50 7.66 -19.78
C VAL A 206 2.23 6.16 -19.96
N TYR A 207 2.89 5.32 -19.15
CA TYR A 207 2.68 3.88 -19.21
C TYR A 207 1.23 3.51 -18.89
N PHE A 208 0.61 4.10 -17.87
CA PHE A 208 -0.77 3.77 -17.49
C PHE A 208 -1.84 4.58 -18.25
N LYS A 209 -1.46 5.53 -19.12
CA LYS A 209 -2.37 6.46 -19.81
C LYS A 209 -3.26 7.23 -18.83
N LEU A 210 -2.65 7.73 -17.75
CA LEU A 210 -3.29 8.59 -16.76
C LEU A 210 -2.83 10.03 -16.99
N GLY A 211 -3.67 11.01 -16.65
CA GLY A 211 -3.21 12.39 -16.52
C GLY A 211 -2.23 12.52 -15.35
N GLU A 212 -1.25 13.41 -15.44
CA GLU A 212 -0.22 13.60 -14.41
C GLU A 212 -0.82 13.93 -13.04
N GLU A 213 -1.78 14.86 -13.01
CA GLU A 213 -2.53 15.22 -11.80
C GLU A 213 -3.21 14.01 -11.18
N LYS A 214 -3.91 13.21 -12.00
CA LYS A 214 -4.59 12.01 -11.53
C LYS A 214 -3.61 10.97 -11.00
N ALA A 215 -2.46 10.79 -11.64
CA ALA A 215 -1.43 9.86 -11.21
C ALA A 215 -0.81 10.24 -9.85
N ALA A 216 -0.70 11.54 -9.56
CA ALA A 216 -0.21 12.05 -8.28
C ALA A 216 -1.21 11.85 -7.13
N GLU A 217 -2.50 11.92 -7.43
CA GLU A 217 -3.58 11.82 -6.43
C GLU A 217 -4.00 10.39 -6.08
N LEU A 218 -3.59 9.39 -6.87
CA LEU A 218 -4.01 8.00 -6.68
C LEU A 218 -3.71 7.51 -5.26
N ASP A 219 -4.70 6.87 -4.64
CA ASP A 219 -4.53 6.00 -3.47
C ASP A 219 -3.26 5.13 -3.60
N PRO A 220 -2.36 5.10 -2.59
CA PRO A 220 -1.24 4.16 -2.54
C PRO A 220 -1.63 2.73 -2.93
N THR A 221 -2.78 2.26 -2.46
CA THR A 221 -3.28 0.91 -2.75
C THR A 221 -3.56 0.70 -4.25
N GLN A 222 -4.12 1.70 -4.93
CA GLN A 222 -4.29 1.67 -6.38
C GLN A 222 -2.95 1.73 -7.11
N ARG A 223 -2.01 2.55 -6.65
CA ARG A 223 -0.66 2.61 -7.21
C ARG A 223 0.02 1.25 -7.15
N ALA A 224 -0.06 0.57 -6.01
CA ALA A 224 0.45 -0.79 -5.85
C ALA A 224 -0.25 -1.77 -6.80
N CYS A 225 -1.58 -1.76 -6.88
CA CYS A 225 -2.32 -2.63 -7.80
C CYS A 225 -1.89 -2.43 -9.26
N LEU A 226 -1.72 -1.19 -9.72
CA LEU A 226 -1.27 -0.87 -11.07
C LEU A 226 0.15 -1.39 -11.33
N GLN A 227 1.07 -1.11 -10.41
CA GLN A 227 2.46 -1.53 -10.51
C GLN A 227 2.60 -3.06 -10.50
N GLU A 228 1.95 -3.74 -9.56
CA GLU A 228 2.03 -5.19 -9.42
C GLU A 228 1.28 -5.93 -10.53
N ALA A 229 0.11 -5.44 -10.98
CA ALA A 229 -0.53 -6.00 -12.18
C ALA A 229 0.40 -5.96 -13.40
N ALA A 230 1.06 -4.82 -13.64
CA ALA A 230 2.00 -4.67 -14.74
C ALA A 230 3.23 -5.60 -14.60
N ARG A 231 3.77 -5.74 -13.39
CA ARG A 231 4.90 -6.66 -13.11
C ARG A 231 4.50 -8.12 -13.28
N ALA A 232 3.33 -8.54 -12.81
CA ALA A 232 2.84 -9.90 -12.97
C ALA A 232 2.57 -10.25 -14.46
N VAL A 233 2.00 -9.30 -15.22
CA VAL A 233 1.84 -9.43 -16.68
C VAL A 233 3.20 -9.58 -17.38
N LYS A 234 4.19 -8.76 -17.02
CA LYS A 234 5.55 -8.87 -17.55
C LYS A 234 6.19 -10.21 -17.19
N SER A 235 6.06 -10.66 -15.95
CA SER A 235 6.52 -11.98 -15.48
C SER A 235 5.89 -13.14 -16.26
N ALA A 236 4.62 -12.99 -16.67
CA ALA A 236 3.93 -13.96 -17.54
C ALA A 236 4.44 -13.97 -19.00
N GLY A 237 5.44 -13.16 -19.35
CA GLY A 237 5.95 -13.00 -20.71
C GLY A 237 5.00 -12.22 -21.63
N LEU A 238 4.06 -11.47 -21.06
CA LEU A 238 3.04 -10.71 -21.78
C LEU A 238 3.37 -9.22 -21.74
N GLY A 239 2.97 -8.50 -22.79
CA GLY A 239 3.08 -7.05 -22.87
C GLY A 239 1.70 -6.41 -22.90
N ARG A 240 1.60 -5.16 -22.45
CA ARG A 240 0.35 -4.38 -22.44
C ARG A 240 -0.35 -4.38 -23.80
N GLN A 241 0.39 -4.16 -24.89
CA GLN A 241 -0.17 -4.17 -26.25
C GLN A 241 -0.83 -5.50 -26.63
N ALA A 242 -0.32 -6.64 -26.12
CA ALA A 242 -0.90 -7.96 -26.39
C ALA A 242 -2.21 -8.20 -25.61
N LEU A 243 -2.43 -7.45 -24.52
CA LEU A 243 -3.63 -7.53 -23.70
C LEU A 243 -4.69 -6.51 -24.09
N GLN A 244 -4.36 -5.54 -24.95
CA GLN A 244 -5.29 -4.50 -25.37
C GLN A 244 -6.55 -5.11 -25.99
N ASN A 245 -7.70 -4.73 -25.46
CA ASN A 245 -9.04 -5.22 -25.80
C ASN A 245 -9.26 -6.73 -25.58
N SER A 246 -8.35 -7.42 -24.90
CA SER A 246 -8.48 -8.86 -24.61
C SER A 246 -9.55 -9.12 -23.54
N PRO A 247 -10.22 -10.29 -23.56
CA PRO A 247 -11.17 -10.71 -22.52
C PRO A 247 -10.41 -11.19 -21.26
N THR A 248 -9.48 -10.37 -20.77
CA THR A 248 -8.72 -10.61 -19.54
C THR A 248 -9.50 -10.03 -18.38
N ALA A 249 -9.81 -10.85 -17.37
CA ALA A 249 -10.50 -10.41 -16.17
C ALA A 249 -9.51 -9.92 -15.10
N VAL A 250 -9.98 -9.10 -14.16
CA VAL A 250 -9.23 -8.56 -13.02
C VAL A 250 -10.07 -8.73 -11.77
N TYR A 251 -9.48 -9.34 -10.75
CA TYR A 251 -10.06 -9.51 -9.43
C TYR A 251 -9.09 -8.93 -8.40
N VAL A 252 -9.54 -7.99 -7.58
CA VAL A 252 -8.74 -7.35 -6.53
C VAL A 252 -9.40 -7.61 -5.18
N GLY A 253 -8.68 -8.27 -4.29
CA GLY A 253 -9.06 -8.50 -2.90
C GLY A 253 -8.35 -7.52 -1.97
N SER A 254 -9.13 -6.79 -1.17
CA SER A 254 -8.59 -5.95 -0.10
C SER A 254 -9.66 -5.70 0.96
N MET A 255 -9.22 -5.54 2.21
CA MET A 255 -10.10 -5.28 3.36
C MET A 255 -9.84 -3.93 4.03
N ASN A 256 -8.82 -3.18 3.60
CA ASN A 256 -8.46 -1.91 4.22
C ASN A 256 -8.88 -0.72 3.34
N PHE A 257 -9.48 0.30 3.95
CA PHE A 257 -10.02 1.47 3.25
C PHE A 257 -9.60 2.80 3.88
N ASP A 258 -8.54 2.79 4.70
CA ASP A 258 -8.04 3.95 5.45
C ASP A 258 -7.81 5.19 4.59
N TYR A 259 -7.29 5.01 3.36
CA TYR A 259 -7.06 6.14 2.46
C TYR A 259 -8.35 6.93 2.20
N SER A 260 -9.47 6.22 1.99
CA SER A 260 -10.77 6.82 1.68
C SER A 260 -11.32 7.68 2.83
N MET A 261 -10.81 7.49 4.05
CA MET A 261 -11.16 8.30 5.22
C MET A 261 -10.27 9.54 5.41
N THR A 262 -9.22 9.70 4.61
CA THR A 262 -8.37 10.89 4.63
C THR A 262 -8.97 12.03 3.82
N ALA A 263 -8.58 13.28 4.10
CA ALA A 263 -9.00 14.43 3.28
C ALA A 263 -8.60 14.28 1.80
N ALA A 264 -7.44 13.64 1.53
CA ALA A 264 -7.00 13.32 0.19
C ALA A 264 -7.89 12.26 -0.47
N GLY A 265 -8.22 11.17 0.23
CA GLY A 265 -9.11 10.12 -0.30
C GLY A 265 -10.55 10.57 -0.51
N VAL A 266 -11.07 11.51 0.30
CA VAL A 266 -12.39 12.12 0.07
C VAL A 266 -12.40 12.96 -1.21
N ARG A 267 -11.28 13.63 -1.53
CA ARG A 267 -11.12 14.38 -2.79
C ARG A 267 -10.82 13.47 -3.97
N ASP A 268 -10.11 12.36 -3.73
CA ASP A 268 -9.83 11.36 -4.73
C ASP A 268 -11.14 10.69 -5.15
N ARG A 269 -11.65 11.10 -6.29
CA ARG A 269 -12.83 10.46 -6.90
C ARG A 269 -12.59 8.97 -7.18
N GLY A 270 -11.33 8.52 -7.20
CA GLY A 270 -10.93 7.12 -7.33
C GLY A 270 -10.80 6.39 -6.00
N ASN A 271 -11.92 6.03 -5.40
CA ASN A 271 -11.93 5.21 -4.18
C ASN A 271 -11.34 3.80 -4.39
N MET A 272 -11.00 3.12 -3.30
CA MET A 272 -10.52 1.72 -3.29
C MET A 272 -11.29 0.74 -4.21
N PRO A 273 -12.64 0.75 -4.25
CA PRO A 273 -13.43 -0.04 -5.19
C PRO A 273 -13.04 0.08 -6.67
N TRP A 274 -12.36 1.15 -7.07
CA TRP A 274 -11.90 1.35 -8.43
C TRP A 274 -10.55 0.70 -8.73
N ALA A 275 -9.87 0.07 -7.77
CA ALA A 275 -8.58 -0.58 -8.01
C ALA A 275 -8.64 -1.61 -9.15
N ALA A 276 -9.67 -2.46 -9.19
CA ALA A 276 -9.86 -3.44 -10.26
C ALA A 276 -10.14 -2.78 -11.62
N SER A 277 -11.04 -1.79 -11.64
CA SER A 277 -11.39 -1.03 -12.84
C SER A 277 -10.22 -0.20 -13.36
N GLY A 278 -9.40 0.38 -12.48
CA GLY A 278 -8.21 1.15 -12.79
C GLY A 278 -7.14 0.26 -13.43
N VAL A 279 -6.90 -0.93 -12.90
CA VAL A 279 -6.02 -1.92 -13.53
C VAL A 279 -6.55 -2.32 -14.91
N SER A 280 -7.85 -2.61 -15.02
CA SER A 280 -8.49 -2.96 -16.29
C SER A 280 -8.35 -1.85 -17.32
N GLN A 281 -8.68 -0.61 -16.96
CA GLN A 281 -8.58 0.57 -17.83
C GLN A 281 -7.13 0.82 -18.25
N ALA A 282 -6.20 0.80 -17.30
CA ALA A 282 -4.80 1.13 -17.56
C ALA A 282 -4.13 0.08 -18.45
N LEU A 283 -4.47 -1.20 -18.30
CA LEU A 283 -3.97 -2.29 -19.16
C LEU A 283 -4.82 -2.53 -20.42
N GLY A 284 -5.96 -1.84 -20.57
CA GLY A 284 -6.84 -1.91 -21.73
C GLY A 284 -7.63 -3.22 -21.83
N LEU A 285 -8.03 -3.79 -20.69
CA LEU A 285 -8.68 -5.10 -20.60
C LEU A 285 -10.21 -4.97 -20.77
N ARG A 286 -10.86 -6.05 -21.23
CA ARG A 286 -12.31 -6.10 -21.46
C ARG A 286 -13.03 -7.24 -20.73
N GLY A 287 -12.32 -8.00 -19.89
CA GLY A 287 -12.95 -8.97 -19.00
C GLY A 287 -13.60 -8.29 -17.80
N ALA A 288 -14.17 -9.11 -16.91
CA ALA A 288 -14.73 -8.63 -15.65
C ALA A 288 -13.66 -7.88 -14.82
N ALA A 289 -14.04 -6.78 -14.17
CA ALA A 289 -13.21 -6.06 -13.22
C ALA A 289 -13.94 -6.00 -11.89
N VAL A 290 -13.47 -6.75 -10.90
CA VAL A 290 -14.17 -6.96 -9.63
C VAL A 290 -13.24 -6.60 -8.47
N PHE A 291 -13.68 -5.68 -7.63
CA PHE A 291 -13.13 -5.46 -6.31
C PHE A 291 -13.99 -6.21 -5.29
N LEU A 292 -13.37 -6.86 -4.32
CA LEU A 292 -14.08 -7.60 -3.27
C LEU A 292 -13.36 -7.54 -1.93
N ASP A 293 -14.16 -7.68 -0.87
CA ASP A 293 -13.72 -7.77 0.51
C ASP A 293 -14.44 -8.95 1.17
N THR A 294 -13.66 -9.94 1.60
CA THR A 294 -14.09 -11.08 2.41
C THR A 294 -13.23 -11.18 3.68
N GLY A 295 -12.68 -10.05 4.15
CA GLY A 295 -11.74 -9.99 5.26
C GLY A 295 -10.37 -10.58 4.90
N CYS A 296 -9.78 -11.35 5.81
CA CYS A 296 -8.44 -11.93 5.67
C CYS A 296 -8.29 -12.83 4.41
N SER A 297 -9.37 -13.42 3.94
CA SER A 297 -9.41 -14.33 2.78
C SER A 297 -9.49 -13.63 1.41
N SER A 298 -9.63 -12.29 1.37
CA SER A 298 -9.96 -11.52 0.15
C SER A 298 -9.08 -11.85 -1.06
N SER A 299 -7.77 -12.00 -0.85
CA SER A 299 -6.81 -12.29 -1.93
C SER A 299 -6.97 -13.69 -2.52
N LEU A 300 -7.31 -14.68 -1.69
CA LEU A 300 -7.56 -16.05 -2.12
C LEU A 300 -8.92 -16.19 -2.80
N VAL A 301 -9.95 -15.47 -2.33
CA VAL A 301 -11.25 -15.42 -3.02
C VAL A 301 -11.11 -14.75 -4.38
N ALA A 302 -10.32 -13.67 -4.50
CA ALA A 302 -9.99 -13.08 -5.79
C ALA A 302 -9.29 -14.08 -6.73
N ALA A 303 -8.37 -14.89 -6.19
CA ALA A 303 -7.69 -15.93 -6.95
C ALA A 303 -8.62 -17.08 -7.38
N ASP A 304 -9.55 -17.52 -6.52
CA ASP A 304 -10.57 -18.51 -6.85
C ASP A 304 -11.50 -18.02 -7.97
N LEU A 305 -11.99 -16.78 -7.88
CA LEU A 305 -12.84 -16.20 -8.93
C LEU A 305 -12.11 -16.08 -10.27
N ALA A 306 -10.83 -15.67 -10.24
CA ALA A 306 -9.97 -15.62 -11.41
C ALA A 306 -9.74 -17.02 -12.01
N ALA A 307 -9.48 -18.02 -11.16
CA ALA A 307 -9.31 -19.42 -11.55
C ALA A 307 -10.59 -19.97 -12.17
N SER A 308 -11.74 -19.68 -11.57
CA SER A 308 -13.07 -20.05 -12.06
C SER A 308 -13.39 -19.38 -13.40
N ALA A 309 -13.06 -18.10 -13.57
CA ALA A 309 -13.27 -17.37 -14.82
C ALA A 309 -12.48 -18.01 -15.98
N VAL A 310 -11.21 -18.35 -15.76
CA VAL A 310 -10.38 -19.02 -16.77
C VAL A 310 -10.77 -20.49 -16.96
N GLY A 311 -11.05 -21.20 -15.87
CA GLY A 311 -11.49 -22.59 -15.87
C GLY A 311 -12.80 -22.77 -16.65
N ARG A 312 -13.77 -21.87 -16.45
CA ARG A 312 -15.06 -21.87 -17.15
C ARG A 312 -15.02 -21.15 -18.50
N ARG A 313 -13.84 -20.78 -18.99
CA ARG A 313 -13.62 -20.10 -20.29
C ARG A 313 -14.41 -18.78 -20.43
N ARG A 314 -14.73 -18.13 -19.29
CA ARG A 314 -15.31 -16.77 -19.25
C ARG A 314 -14.26 -15.68 -19.45
N ALA A 315 -12.99 -16.02 -19.24
CA ALA A 315 -11.84 -15.20 -19.54
C ALA A 315 -10.70 -16.06 -20.11
N ALA A 316 -9.92 -15.52 -21.04
CA ALA A 316 -8.74 -16.21 -21.58
C ALA A 316 -7.56 -16.15 -20.60
N LEU A 317 -7.51 -15.06 -19.84
CA LEU A 317 -6.57 -14.77 -18.77
C LEU A 317 -7.33 -14.11 -17.63
N ALA A 318 -6.84 -14.25 -16.41
CA ALA A 318 -7.34 -13.46 -15.28
C ALA A 318 -6.18 -13.00 -14.41
N LEU A 319 -6.25 -11.75 -13.96
CA LEU A 319 -5.42 -11.20 -12.91
C LEU A 319 -6.16 -11.37 -11.58
N ALA A 320 -5.47 -11.89 -10.58
CA ALA A 320 -5.91 -11.85 -9.19
C ALA A 320 -4.88 -11.08 -8.37
N LEU A 321 -5.33 -10.10 -7.60
CA LEU A 321 -4.50 -9.27 -6.74
C LEU A 321 -4.99 -9.33 -5.30
N GLY A 322 -4.05 -9.30 -4.37
CA GLY A 322 -4.29 -9.05 -2.95
C GLY A 322 -3.49 -7.84 -2.51
N VAL A 323 -4.10 -6.91 -1.78
CA VAL A 323 -3.40 -5.71 -1.34
C VAL A 323 -3.83 -5.26 0.06
N ASN A 324 -2.85 -4.87 0.87
CA ASN A 324 -3.06 -4.28 2.18
C ASN A 324 -1.99 -3.22 2.47
N TYR A 325 -2.43 -2.00 2.78
CA TYR A 325 -1.58 -0.91 3.27
C TYR A 325 -2.28 -0.20 4.42
N MET A 326 -1.55 0.06 5.50
CA MET A 326 -2.01 0.70 6.73
C MET A 326 -1.58 2.17 6.71
N LEU A 327 -2.54 3.05 6.47
CA LEU A 327 -2.29 4.49 6.35
C LEU A 327 -2.74 5.28 7.60
N SER A 328 -3.44 4.61 8.51
CA SER A 328 -4.00 5.20 9.73
C SER A 328 -3.99 4.19 10.88
N PRO A 329 -4.13 4.63 12.14
CA PRO A 329 -4.24 3.73 13.29
C PRO A 329 -5.59 3.01 13.39
N LEU A 330 -6.57 3.29 12.52
CA LEU A 330 -7.95 2.83 12.66
C LEU A 330 -8.08 1.30 12.69
N MET A 331 -7.32 0.61 11.86
CA MET A 331 -7.28 -0.85 11.87
C MET A 331 -6.74 -1.41 13.20
N PHE A 332 -5.74 -0.74 13.79
CA PHE A 332 -5.20 -1.16 15.09
C PHE A 332 -6.22 -0.94 16.21
N PHE A 333 -6.98 0.16 16.20
CA PHE A 333 -8.09 0.37 17.15
C PHE A 333 -9.14 -0.72 17.03
N ALA A 334 -9.64 -0.95 15.80
CA ALA A 334 -10.70 -1.92 15.55
C ALA A 334 -10.29 -3.34 15.95
N ARG A 335 -9.02 -3.72 15.79
CA ARG A 335 -8.52 -5.05 16.17
C ARG A 335 -8.15 -5.15 17.65
N SER A 336 -7.73 -4.05 18.27
CA SER A 336 -7.45 -4.01 19.71
C SER A 336 -8.74 -4.13 20.52
N SER A 337 -9.84 -3.51 20.08
CA SER A 337 -11.12 -3.55 20.80
C SER A 337 -11.73 -4.95 20.91
N ILE A 338 -11.35 -5.88 20.01
CA ILE A 338 -11.77 -7.29 20.02
C ILE A 338 -10.61 -8.27 20.26
N ASN A 339 -9.48 -7.79 20.80
CA ASN A 339 -8.35 -8.62 21.23
C ASN A 339 -7.76 -9.54 20.14
N LEU A 340 -7.64 -9.06 18.91
CA LEU A 340 -7.12 -9.86 17.79
C LEU A 340 -5.59 -9.78 17.60
N LEU A 341 -4.95 -8.70 18.06
CA LEU A 341 -3.52 -8.47 17.84
C LEU A 341 -2.66 -9.17 18.89
N SER A 342 -1.46 -9.58 18.49
CA SER A 342 -0.47 -10.09 19.44
C SER A 342 0.05 -8.96 20.34
N ARG A 343 0.13 -9.20 21.64
CA ARG A 343 0.77 -8.26 22.60
C ARG A 343 2.28 -8.31 22.48
N THR A 344 2.83 -9.48 22.18
CA THR A 344 4.27 -9.65 21.89
C THR A 344 4.67 -9.04 20.54
N GLY A 345 3.69 -8.69 19.70
CA GLY A 345 3.94 -8.09 18.40
C GLY A 345 4.49 -9.08 17.38
N ARG A 346 4.19 -10.38 17.54
CA ARG A 346 4.59 -11.45 16.61
C ARG A 346 3.47 -12.47 16.45
N SER A 347 3.26 -12.94 15.23
CA SER A 347 2.45 -14.13 15.02
C SER A 347 3.30 -15.37 15.37
N ALA A 348 2.84 -16.18 16.32
CA ALA A 348 3.47 -17.45 16.68
C ALA A 348 2.56 -18.63 16.27
N PRO A 349 2.39 -18.89 14.96
CA PRO A 349 1.47 -19.93 14.50
C PRO A 349 1.85 -21.28 15.10
N PHE A 350 0.88 -21.96 15.74
CA PHE A 350 1.05 -23.24 16.43
C PHE A 350 2.01 -23.23 17.64
N GLY A 351 2.52 -22.06 18.05
CA GLY A 351 3.41 -21.91 19.20
C GLY A 351 2.62 -21.79 20.51
N THR A 352 3.24 -22.21 21.62
CA THR A 352 2.66 -22.04 22.97
C THR A 352 2.56 -20.57 23.40
N SER A 353 3.27 -19.68 22.71
CA SER A 353 3.25 -18.24 22.92
C SER A 353 2.24 -17.50 22.04
N ALA A 354 1.35 -18.20 21.32
CA ALA A 354 0.35 -17.57 20.46
C ALA A 354 -0.68 -16.79 21.30
N ASP A 355 -0.71 -15.47 21.12
CA ASP A 355 -1.57 -14.54 21.87
C ASP A 355 -2.37 -13.59 20.97
N GLY A 356 -2.38 -13.84 19.65
CA GLY A 356 -2.96 -12.99 18.62
C GLY A 356 -2.09 -13.02 17.36
N TYR A 357 -2.36 -12.12 16.41
CA TYR A 357 -1.55 -12.02 15.19
C TYR A 357 -0.94 -10.64 14.97
N LEU A 358 0.15 -10.62 14.21
CA LEU A 358 0.78 -9.43 13.68
C LEU A 358 0.14 -9.02 12.35
N VAL A 359 -0.05 -7.72 12.16
CA VAL A 359 -0.53 -7.17 10.89
C VAL A 359 0.62 -6.84 9.95
N GLY A 360 0.40 -6.96 8.64
CA GLY A 360 1.45 -6.72 7.63
C GLY A 360 0.92 -6.07 6.36
N GLU A 361 1.82 -5.41 5.64
CA GLU A 361 1.53 -4.74 4.37
C GLU A 361 2.08 -5.49 3.17
N GLY A 362 1.52 -5.17 2.00
CA GLY A 362 2.05 -5.57 0.71
C GLY A 362 0.97 -5.70 -0.35
N CYS A 363 1.42 -5.85 -1.58
CA CYS A 363 0.59 -6.16 -2.73
C CYS A 363 1.20 -7.34 -3.48
N GLY A 364 0.37 -8.34 -3.78
CA GLY A 364 0.72 -9.48 -4.61
C GLY A 364 -0.24 -9.60 -5.79
N ALA A 365 0.27 -10.05 -6.93
CA ALA A 365 -0.53 -10.28 -8.12
C ALA A 365 -0.13 -11.60 -8.79
N VAL A 366 -1.12 -12.33 -9.31
CA VAL A 366 -0.92 -13.54 -10.13
C VAL A 366 -1.71 -13.45 -11.43
N VAL A 367 -1.14 -14.01 -12.50
CA VAL A 367 -1.78 -14.17 -13.81
C VAL A 367 -2.17 -15.63 -13.97
N LEU A 368 -3.46 -15.90 -14.08
CA LEU A 368 -4.01 -17.23 -14.32
C LEU A 368 -4.33 -17.42 -15.80
N ALA A 369 -3.98 -18.60 -16.32
CA ALA A 369 -4.16 -18.96 -17.72
C ALA A 369 -4.37 -20.48 -17.88
N ARG A 370 -4.87 -20.91 -19.03
CA ARG A 370 -4.77 -22.32 -19.45
C ARG A 370 -3.47 -22.53 -20.22
N GLY A 371 -2.64 -23.49 -19.79
CA GLY A 371 -1.33 -23.71 -20.39
C GLY A 371 -0.60 -24.94 -19.86
N GLN A 372 0.42 -25.40 -20.59
CA GLN A 372 1.26 -26.53 -20.15
C GLN A 372 2.35 -26.09 -19.15
N PHE A 373 2.87 -24.87 -19.31
CA PHE A 373 3.98 -24.35 -18.53
C PHE A 373 3.60 -23.05 -17.83
N GLY A 374 3.93 -22.97 -16.54
CA GLY A 374 3.74 -21.81 -15.68
C GLY A 374 4.58 -21.96 -14.41
N LEU A 375 4.48 -20.99 -13.52
CA LEU A 375 5.14 -21.01 -12.20
C LEU A 375 4.57 -22.12 -11.30
N ALA A 376 3.27 -22.38 -11.41
CA ALA A 376 2.58 -23.42 -10.68
C ALA A 376 1.34 -23.91 -11.44
N ARG A 377 0.85 -25.11 -11.10
CA ARG A 377 -0.44 -25.63 -11.59
C ARG A 377 -1.52 -25.39 -10.53
N TRP A 378 -2.63 -24.79 -10.95
CA TRP A 378 -3.81 -24.68 -10.11
C TRP A 378 -4.56 -26.01 -10.12
N ARG A 379 -4.66 -26.66 -8.95
CA ARG A 379 -5.30 -27.98 -8.83
C ARG A 379 -6.77 -27.85 -8.51
N ALA A 380 -7.08 -27.13 -7.45
CA ALA A 380 -8.42 -26.89 -6.96
C ALA A 380 -8.40 -25.69 -6.01
N SER A 381 -9.57 -25.12 -5.80
CA SER A 381 -9.86 -24.10 -4.80
C SER A 381 -11.33 -24.21 -4.44
N GLN A 382 -11.66 -23.77 -3.22
CA GLN A 382 -13.01 -23.73 -2.73
C GLN A 382 -13.16 -22.53 -1.81
N VAL A 383 -14.31 -21.88 -1.88
CA VAL A 383 -14.70 -20.78 -0.99
C VAL A 383 -15.97 -21.21 -0.28
N MET A 384 -15.94 -21.13 1.05
CA MET A 384 -17.06 -21.47 1.94
C MET A 384 -17.15 -20.42 3.06
N GLU A 385 -18.22 -20.49 3.82
CA GLU A 385 -18.42 -19.70 5.03
C GLU A 385 -18.72 -20.67 6.17
N ASP A 386 -18.23 -20.34 7.36
CA ASP A 386 -18.29 -21.20 8.55
C ASP A 386 -19.72 -21.39 9.08
N GLY A 387 -20.65 -20.51 8.70
CA GLY A 387 -22.02 -20.51 9.15
C GLY A 387 -22.13 -20.04 10.59
N ARG A 388 -23.04 -20.67 11.33
CA ARG A 388 -23.22 -20.36 12.74
C ARG A 388 -22.08 -20.99 13.57
N SER A 389 -21.15 -20.17 14.03
CA SER A 389 -20.11 -20.54 15.00
C SER A 389 -20.40 -19.97 16.40
N ALA A 390 -19.46 -20.09 17.34
CA ALA A 390 -19.62 -19.65 18.72
C ALA A 390 -19.76 -18.11 18.85
N GLN A 391 -19.11 -17.37 17.96
CA GLN A 391 -19.14 -15.90 17.86
C GLN A 391 -18.88 -15.51 16.41
N LEU A 392 -19.30 -14.33 15.97
CA LEU A 392 -19.17 -13.89 14.57
C LEU A 392 -17.73 -13.98 14.02
N THR A 393 -16.71 -13.80 14.87
CA THR A 393 -15.29 -13.85 14.50
C THR A 393 -14.61 -15.16 14.89
N ALA A 394 -15.33 -16.10 15.50
CA ALA A 394 -14.77 -17.38 15.91
C ALA A 394 -14.77 -18.36 14.73
N PRO A 395 -13.62 -18.98 14.39
CA PRO A 395 -13.57 -19.99 13.34
C PRO A 395 -14.37 -21.24 13.73
N SER A 396 -14.92 -21.95 12.74
CA SER A 396 -15.60 -23.22 12.98
C SER A 396 -14.60 -24.38 13.12
N GLY A 397 -14.77 -25.22 14.14
CA GLY A 397 -13.90 -26.38 14.39
C GLY A 397 -14.36 -27.68 13.73
N CYS A 398 -15.46 -27.64 12.97
CA CYS A 398 -16.18 -28.84 12.52
C CYS A 398 -16.45 -28.76 11.02
N GLU A 399 -15.44 -29.03 10.19
CA GLU A 399 -15.68 -29.37 8.79
C GLU A 399 -16.00 -30.87 8.65
N PRO A 400 -16.90 -31.26 7.73
CA PRO A 400 -17.28 -32.64 7.54
C PRO A 400 -16.08 -33.51 7.14
N ARG A 401 -15.93 -34.66 7.81
CA ARG A 401 -14.88 -35.67 7.60
C ARG A 401 -14.76 -36.00 6.10
N GLY A 402 -13.69 -35.54 5.45
CA GLY A 402 -13.39 -35.86 4.05
C GLY A 402 -12.78 -34.71 3.25
N THR A 403 -12.90 -33.45 3.71
CA THR A 403 -12.10 -32.34 3.18
C THR A 403 -10.69 -32.38 3.76
N PRO A 404 -9.62 -32.34 2.94
CA PRO A 404 -8.28 -32.13 3.46
C PRO A 404 -8.26 -30.81 4.23
N PHE A 405 -7.66 -30.79 5.42
CA PHE A 405 -7.52 -29.63 6.29
C PHE A 405 -7.28 -28.33 5.49
N PHE A 406 -8.28 -27.46 5.42
CA PHE A 406 -8.14 -26.10 4.93
C PHE A 406 -8.12 -25.16 6.14
N PHE A 407 -7.07 -24.35 6.24
CA PHE A 407 -7.04 -23.24 7.18
C PHE A 407 -8.09 -22.22 6.73
N SER A 408 -9.11 -22.00 7.56
CA SER A 408 -9.90 -20.77 7.53
C SER A 408 -8.96 -19.65 8.02
N PHE A 409 -8.66 -18.68 7.15
CA PHE A 409 -7.78 -17.53 7.45
C PHE A 409 -8.59 -16.25 7.59
#